data_AF-A0AAD2G991-F1
#
_entry.id   AF-A0AAD2G991-F1
#
_cell.length_a   1.000
_cell.length_b   1.000
_cell.length_c   1.000
_cell.angle_alpha   90.00
_cell.angle_beta   90.00
_cell.angle_gamma   90.00
#
_symmetry.space_group_name_H-M   'P 1'
#
loop_
_entity.id
_entity.type
_entity.pdbx_description
1 polymer ?
#
loop_
_entity_poly.entity_id
_entity_poly.type
_entity_poly.pdbx_seq_one_letter_code
_entity_poly.pdbx_strand_id
1 'polypeptide(L)'
;MRVLLIEILLFVATATHHALGFTGTHGNSKTTNLNKHIKSPSFVDEECEHDATIGRASSTRRAALEKMTAVALTGTFMPKSALAVSSKATIIPSPSFTSDVSWPLGKVAFSLLPLAGTSSRRATVEECIIPDSIWTHDQIQGVVNVNVPVRQTVIKLKGGGLWVHNPVAPTPQLIRMMKSLEEKYGPVRHIVLGTVALEHKATFGAFSKRFPRATVWIQPGQWAFPVDLSIDYLGVNQRGAKFRELPVPGKMVSKRFQTRKPYPPPEWEDEIEYEVLGPFKFKSVGAFSETAFYHKETKSLLVTDTVVSVTKTPPPIIQEDPRALMFHARDDISEVVEDTPSNRERGWRRMVQFGLVFFPSQITVESVEDAISEAKNIDPRMSNLGDGAVPFNLYPWNWNGNDDVKNFEAISMQGKLFCPPILTKLILDREPSETIRWVQRVTSRFSDMKRVIPCHLNNNVKASASDFSQAFDALRSTSNNMKAQRPLADDLALLQRVSDGLTNLGVIAPSSVCDGEPARSFGLLDRFSKR
;
A
#
# COMPACT_ATOMS: atom_id res chain seq x y z
N MET A 1 0.66 4.74 1.45
CA MET A 1 1.21 4.82 0.05
C MET A 1 0.18 5.04 -1.08
N ARG A 2 -0.71 4.10 -1.45
CA ARG A 2 -1.75 4.40 -2.48
C ARG A 2 -2.77 5.43 -2.00
N VAL A 3 -3.11 5.38 -0.71
CA VAL A 3 -3.92 6.40 -0.04
C VAL A 3 -3.20 7.75 -0.07
N LEU A 4 -1.90 7.79 0.21
CA LEU A 4 -1.05 8.98 0.03
C LEU A 4 -1.06 9.56 -1.40
N LEU A 5 -1.07 8.76 -2.48
CA LEU A 5 -1.22 9.29 -3.85
C LEU A 5 -2.67 9.58 -4.24
N ILE A 6 -3.66 8.80 -3.79
CA ILE A 6 -5.09 9.12 -3.96
C ILE A 6 -5.38 10.45 -3.28
N GLU A 7 -4.79 10.69 -2.12
CA GLU A 7 -4.71 11.99 -1.48
C GLU A 7 -4.08 12.99 -2.45
N ILE A 8 -2.80 12.84 -2.81
CA ILE A 8 -2.10 13.76 -3.74
C ILE A 8 -2.88 14.00 -5.06
N LEU A 9 -3.56 13.01 -5.63
CA LEU A 9 -4.34 13.09 -6.87
C LEU A 9 -5.74 13.69 -6.67
N LEU A 10 -6.47 13.37 -5.59
CA LEU A 10 -7.71 14.04 -5.19
C LEU A 10 -7.42 15.54 -4.94
N PHE A 11 -6.29 15.86 -4.31
CA PHE A 11 -5.82 17.25 -4.13
C PHE A 11 -5.61 17.96 -5.47
N VAL A 12 -5.05 17.27 -6.47
CA VAL A 12 -4.76 17.82 -7.81
C VAL A 12 -6.03 18.04 -8.63
N ALA A 13 -7.01 17.14 -8.54
CA ALA A 13 -8.33 17.34 -9.15
C ALA A 13 -9.06 18.57 -8.58
N THR A 14 -8.94 18.83 -7.27
CA THR A 14 -9.51 20.04 -6.65
C THR A 14 -8.70 21.32 -6.92
N ALA A 15 -7.36 21.24 -7.01
CA ALA A 15 -6.50 22.40 -7.30
C ALA A 15 -6.64 22.86 -8.77
N THR A 16 -6.84 21.93 -9.71
CA THR A 16 -7.13 22.26 -11.12
C THR A 16 -8.51 22.92 -11.29
N HIS A 17 -9.50 22.58 -10.46
CA HIS A 17 -10.80 23.29 -10.43
C HIS A 17 -10.70 24.75 -9.93
N HIS A 18 -9.75 25.06 -9.05
CA HIS A 18 -9.52 26.44 -8.59
C HIS A 18 -8.67 27.29 -9.55
N ALA A 19 -7.80 26.65 -10.35
CA ALA A 19 -6.99 27.31 -11.36
C ALA A 19 -7.76 27.60 -12.67
N LEU A 20 -8.78 26.78 -12.98
CA LEU A 20 -9.71 27.00 -14.09
C LEU A 20 -10.91 27.83 -13.58
N GLY A 21 -10.71 29.13 -13.41
CA GLY A 21 -11.76 30.05 -12.97
C GLY A 21 -12.98 30.02 -13.89
N PHE A 22 -14.01 29.26 -13.51
CA PHE A 22 -15.36 29.44 -14.05
C PHE A 22 -16.01 30.59 -13.30
N THR A 23 -15.85 31.80 -13.84
CA THR A 23 -16.74 32.91 -13.56
C THR A 23 -18.13 32.53 -14.07
N GLY A 24 -19.04 32.25 -13.13
CA GLY A 24 -20.45 32.08 -13.45
C GLY A 24 -21.01 33.36 -14.04
N THR A 25 -21.35 33.36 -15.32
CA THR A 25 -22.19 34.38 -15.92
C THR A 25 -23.65 34.04 -15.67
N HIS A 26 -24.29 34.85 -14.83
CA HIS A 26 -25.75 34.97 -14.79
C HIS A 26 -26.24 35.59 -16.11
N GLY A 27 -27.24 34.98 -16.74
CA GLY A 27 -27.87 35.56 -17.93
C GLY A 27 -28.97 34.72 -18.59
N ASN A 28 -30.19 34.90 -18.09
CA ASN A 28 -31.49 34.80 -18.77
C ASN A 28 -32.02 33.47 -19.36
N SER A 29 -33.01 32.94 -18.63
CA SER A 29 -34.37 32.59 -19.09
C SER A 29 -34.62 32.44 -20.60
N LYS A 30 -35.04 31.23 -21.00
CA LYS A 30 -36.28 31.04 -21.76
C LYS A 30 -36.77 29.59 -21.65
N THR A 31 -37.97 29.48 -21.10
CA THR A 31 -38.90 28.35 -21.14
C THR A 31 -39.13 27.81 -22.55
N THR A 32 -39.24 26.49 -22.69
CA THR A 32 -40.28 25.84 -23.52
C THR A 32 -40.50 24.39 -23.09
N ASN A 33 -41.74 24.10 -22.73
CA ASN A 33 -42.31 22.77 -22.59
C ASN A 33 -42.30 22.05 -23.94
N LEU A 34 -42.07 20.73 -23.96
CA LEU A 34 -42.95 19.81 -24.69
C LEU A 34 -42.79 18.38 -24.20
N ASN A 35 -43.90 17.66 -24.37
CA ASN A 35 -44.40 16.55 -23.58
C ASN A 35 -44.57 15.34 -24.51
N LYS A 36 -44.68 14.14 -23.92
CA LYS A 36 -45.37 12.93 -24.45
C LYS A 36 -44.62 12.05 -25.47
N HIS A 37 -44.38 10.77 -25.12
CA HIS A 37 -45.14 9.56 -25.55
C HIS A 37 -44.41 8.84 -26.71
N ILE A 38 -44.40 7.52 -26.96
CA ILE A 38 -44.93 6.27 -26.38
C ILE A 38 -44.40 5.15 -27.31
N LYS A 39 -44.32 3.90 -26.81
CA LYS A 39 -44.39 2.58 -27.53
C LYS A 39 -43.18 1.98 -28.28
N SER A 40 -42.84 0.77 -27.81
CA SER A 40 -42.40 -0.46 -28.51
C SER A 40 -43.51 -0.99 -29.48
N PRO A 41 -43.45 -2.16 -30.18
CA PRO A 41 -42.49 -3.31 -30.13
C PRO A 41 -42.19 -4.06 -31.49
N SER A 42 -41.40 -5.13 -31.36
CA SER A 42 -41.52 -6.48 -31.99
C SER A 42 -41.17 -6.78 -33.47
N PHE A 43 -40.66 -8.02 -33.62
CA PHE A 43 -40.58 -9.00 -34.73
C PHE A 43 -39.13 -9.33 -35.15
N VAL A 44 -38.55 -10.56 -35.22
CA VAL A 44 -38.90 -12.01 -35.16
C VAL A 44 -38.18 -12.68 -36.36
N ASP A 45 -37.52 -13.82 -36.10
CA ASP A 45 -37.03 -14.91 -37.00
C ASP A 45 -35.94 -14.56 -38.04
N GLU A 46 -35.06 -15.45 -38.55
CA GLU A 46 -34.98 -16.92 -38.59
C GLU A 46 -33.55 -17.39 -38.98
N GLU A 47 -33.36 -18.70 -38.96
CA GLU A 47 -32.18 -19.58 -39.10
C GLU A 47 -31.34 -19.48 -40.40
N CYS A 48 -30.11 -20.04 -40.38
CA CYS A 48 -29.71 -21.12 -41.32
C CYS A 48 -28.36 -21.77 -40.93
N GLU A 49 -28.38 -23.10 -40.73
CA GLU A 49 -27.23 -24.01 -40.64
C GLU A 49 -26.63 -24.30 -42.02
N HIS A 50 -25.34 -24.65 -42.10
CA HIS A 50 -24.82 -25.59 -43.10
C HIS A 50 -23.66 -26.42 -42.55
N ASP A 51 -23.81 -27.73 -42.73
CA ASP A 51 -22.98 -28.86 -42.32
C ASP A 51 -22.19 -29.38 -43.54
N ALA A 52 -20.99 -29.97 -43.35
CA ALA A 52 -20.34 -30.95 -44.25
C ALA A 52 -18.92 -31.40 -43.79
N THR A 53 -18.91 -32.39 -42.90
CA THR A 53 -18.17 -33.67 -42.84
C THR A 53 -17.08 -34.10 -43.88
N ILE A 54 -16.17 -34.99 -43.40
CA ILE A 54 -15.39 -36.12 -44.04
C ILE A 54 -13.92 -35.79 -44.43
N GLY A 55 -12.86 -36.56 -44.11
CA GLY A 55 -12.69 -37.86 -43.43
C GLY A 55 -11.21 -38.37 -43.41
N ARG A 56 -10.95 -39.35 -42.51
CA ARG A 56 -10.04 -40.54 -42.51
C ARG A 56 -9.01 -40.75 -43.65
N ALA A 57 -7.86 -41.45 -43.54
CA ALA A 57 -7.26 -42.37 -42.55
C ALA A 57 -5.83 -42.84 -42.99
N SER A 58 -5.08 -43.46 -42.04
CA SER A 58 -4.15 -44.62 -42.18
C SER A 58 -2.79 -44.41 -42.90
N SER A 59 -1.68 -45.15 -42.68
CA SER A 59 -1.29 -46.29 -41.83
C SER A 59 0.22 -46.62 -42.02
N THR A 60 0.89 -47.18 -40.98
CA THR A 60 1.96 -48.25 -40.99
C THR A 60 3.29 -48.05 -41.78
N ARG A 61 4.50 -48.56 -41.44
CA ARG A 61 5.05 -49.70 -40.65
C ARG A 61 6.61 -49.59 -40.58
N ARG A 62 7.24 -50.05 -39.47
CA ARG A 62 8.50 -50.86 -39.25
C ARG A 62 9.67 -50.82 -40.28
N ALA A 63 10.97 -50.97 -39.98
CA ALA A 63 11.78 -51.40 -38.82
C ALA A 63 13.31 -51.29 -39.12
N ALA A 64 14.16 -51.65 -38.13
CA ALA A 64 15.58 -52.10 -38.16
C ALA A 64 16.67 -51.06 -37.78
N LEU A 65 17.81 -51.38 -37.14
CA LEU A 65 18.28 -52.42 -36.20
C LEU A 65 19.70 -51.96 -35.73
N GLU A 66 19.93 -51.95 -34.41
CA GLU A 66 21.14 -52.15 -33.57
C GLU A 66 22.60 -51.74 -33.93
N LYS A 67 23.32 -51.50 -32.81
CA LYS A 67 24.79 -51.52 -32.49
C LYS A 67 25.47 -50.13 -32.48
N MET A 68 26.24 -49.69 -31.48
CA MET A 68 26.95 -50.36 -30.37
C MET A 68 27.41 -49.32 -29.31
N THR A 69 27.34 -49.69 -28.02
CA THR A 69 28.26 -49.40 -26.88
C THR A 69 28.73 -47.96 -26.56
N ALA A 70 28.96 -47.49 -25.33
CA ALA A 70 28.65 -47.84 -23.94
C ALA A 70 29.45 -46.84 -23.09
N VAL A 71 28.84 -45.95 -22.29
CA VAL A 71 29.44 -45.40 -21.06
C VAL A 71 28.30 -45.06 -20.08
N ALA A 72 28.41 -45.60 -18.88
CA ALA A 72 27.47 -45.47 -17.78
C ALA A 72 27.45 -44.07 -17.16
N LEU A 73 26.27 -43.49 -16.98
CA LEU A 73 26.01 -42.39 -16.06
C LEU A 73 24.63 -42.59 -15.42
N THR A 74 24.66 -42.85 -14.10
CA THR A 74 23.66 -42.50 -13.08
C THR A 74 22.18 -42.48 -13.51
N GLY A 75 21.43 -43.48 -13.04
CA GLY A 75 20.00 -43.65 -13.28
C GLY A 75 19.17 -42.41 -12.97
N THR A 76 18.73 -41.76 -14.04
CA THR A 76 17.59 -40.84 -14.07
C THR A 76 16.33 -41.68 -14.03
N PHE A 77 15.72 -41.81 -12.85
CA PHE A 77 14.30 -42.11 -12.78
C PHE A 77 13.56 -40.90 -13.35
N MET A 78 13.21 -40.96 -14.63
CA MET A 78 12.14 -40.13 -15.18
C MET A 78 10.83 -40.61 -14.53
N PRO A 79 10.17 -39.84 -13.66
CA PRO A 79 8.79 -40.17 -13.35
C PRO A 79 7.99 -39.93 -14.63
N LYS A 80 7.25 -40.97 -15.02
CA LYS A 80 6.18 -40.94 -16.01
C LYS A 80 5.40 -39.65 -15.85
N SER A 81 5.11 -39.01 -16.99
CA SER A 81 4.16 -37.92 -17.16
C SER A 81 3.15 -37.90 -16.02
N ALA A 82 3.27 -36.92 -15.14
CA ALA A 82 2.22 -36.61 -14.21
C ALA A 82 1.00 -36.32 -15.08
N LEU A 83 0.06 -37.27 -15.10
CA LEU A 83 -1.30 -36.99 -15.53
C LEU A 83 -1.69 -35.73 -14.79
N ALA A 84 -1.97 -34.67 -15.54
CA ALA A 84 -2.55 -33.46 -15.00
C ALA A 84 -3.80 -33.92 -14.24
N VAL A 85 -3.71 -33.93 -12.92
CA VAL A 85 -4.89 -33.95 -12.08
C VAL A 85 -5.59 -32.66 -12.47
N SER A 86 -6.65 -32.79 -13.27
CA SER A 86 -7.63 -31.73 -13.44
C SER A 86 -8.25 -31.56 -12.06
N SER A 87 -7.57 -30.78 -11.21
CA SER A 87 -8.16 -30.25 -10.00
C SER A 87 -9.31 -29.38 -10.49
N LYS A 88 -10.53 -29.78 -10.15
CA LYS A 88 -11.68 -28.92 -10.33
C LYS A 88 -11.46 -27.74 -9.39
N ALA A 89 -10.90 -26.65 -9.91
CA ALA A 89 -10.71 -25.42 -9.16
C ALA A 89 -12.00 -25.10 -8.39
N THR A 90 -11.86 -25.00 -7.07
CA THR A 90 -12.97 -24.80 -6.13
C THR A 90 -13.14 -23.31 -5.87
N ILE A 91 -14.36 -22.88 -5.53
CA ILE A 91 -14.66 -21.50 -5.15
C ILE A 91 -13.72 -21.07 -4.03
N ILE A 92 -13.06 -19.92 -4.20
CA ILE A 92 -12.19 -19.34 -3.17
C ILE A 92 -13.09 -18.84 -2.04
N PRO A 93 -12.99 -19.35 -0.80
CA PRO A 93 -13.95 -19.01 0.24
C PRO A 93 -13.81 -17.54 0.66
N SER A 94 -14.94 -16.84 0.78
CA SER A 94 -14.99 -15.52 1.41
C SER A 94 -14.88 -15.66 2.93
N PRO A 95 -13.93 -14.98 3.59
CA PRO A 95 -13.82 -15.03 5.05
C PRO A 95 -15.10 -14.55 5.74
N SER A 96 -15.48 -15.21 6.84
CA SER A 96 -16.68 -14.86 7.59
C SER A 96 -16.59 -13.44 8.15
N PHE A 97 -17.64 -12.64 7.93
CA PHE A 97 -17.81 -11.35 8.58
C PHE A 97 -18.51 -11.53 9.92
N THR A 98 -17.93 -10.97 10.99
CA THR A 98 -18.54 -10.91 12.32
C THR A 98 -18.49 -9.48 12.84
N SER A 99 -19.34 -9.13 13.81
CA SER A 99 -19.29 -7.82 14.48
C SER A 99 -17.95 -7.53 15.14
N ASP A 100 -17.16 -8.58 15.39
CA ASP A 100 -15.87 -8.51 16.05
C ASP A 100 -14.76 -7.87 15.22
N VAL A 101 -14.87 -7.99 13.90
CA VAL A 101 -13.95 -7.45 12.89
C VAL A 101 -14.56 -6.26 12.16
N SER A 102 -15.60 -5.64 12.75
CA SER A 102 -16.30 -4.49 12.20
C SER A 102 -15.79 -3.18 12.80
N TRP A 103 -15.56 -2.18 11.96
CA TRP A 103 -15.31 -0.81 12.40
C TRP A 103 -15.94 0.21 11.42
N PRO A 104 -17.10 0.80 11.77
CA PRO A 104 -17.94 1.54 10.81
C PRO A 104 -17.46 2.96 10.50
N LEU A 105 -16.50 3.50 11.25
CA LEU A 105 -16.00 4.88 11.11
C LEU A 105 -15.12 5.10 9.88
N GLY A 106 -14.80 4.04 9.12
CA GLY A 106 -13.99 4.15 7.90
C GLY A 106 -14.62 4.96 6.76
N LYS A 107 -15.92 5.32 6.82
CA LYS A 107 -16.61 6.06 5.75
C LYS A 107 -16.23 7.55 5.67
N VAL A 108 -15.77 8.12 6.78
CA VAL A 108 -15.65 9.58 6.92
C VAL A 108 -14.20 10.05 6.82
N ALA A 109 -13.22 9.13 6.91
CA ALA A 109 -11.88 9.55 7.27
C ALA A 109 -11.16 10.36 6.17
N PHE A 110 -11.14 9.96 4.89
CA PHE A 110 -10.22 10.66 3.96
C PHE A 110 -10.56 10.78 2.47
N SER A 111 -11.32 9.88 1.82
CA SER A 111 -11.27 9.84 0.33
C SER A 111 -12.61 9.87 -0.41
N LEU A 112 -13.77 9.80 0.26
CA LEU A 112 -15.07 9.51 -0.38
C LEU A 112 -15.07 8.21 -1.24
N LEU A 113 -13.96 7.47 -1.29
CA LEU A 113 -13.79 6.21 -2.01
C LEU A 113 -13.97 5.04 -1.04
N PRO A 114 -14.57 3.93 -1.46
CA PRO A 114 -14.67 2.73 -0.64
C PRO A 114 -13.28 2.14 -0.41
N LEU A 115 -12.69 2.39 0.77
CA LEU A 115 -11.46 1.74 1.20
C LEU A 115 -11.78 0.35 1.77
N ALA A 116 -10.84 -0.60 1.62
CA ALA A 116 -10.91 -1.87 2.33
C ALA A 116 -11.05 -1.63 3.84
N GLY A 117 -12.05 -2.29 4.44
CA GLY A 117 -12.45 -2.18 5.83
C GLY A 117 -13.33 -0.97 6.19
N THR A 118 -13.78 -0.15 5.24
CA THR A 118 -14.65 1.03 5.49
C THR A 118 -16.13 0.66 5.67
N SER A 119 -16.58 -0.33 4.90
CA SER A 119 -17.89 -1.01 5.03
C SER A 119 -17.73 -2.52 4.94
N SER A 120 -16.49 -2.99 5.11
CA SER A 120 -16.09 -4.38 4.96
C SER A 120 -15.28 -4.84 6.17
N ARG A 121 -15.02 -6.14 6.20
CA ARG A 121 -14.26 -6.84 7.23
C ARG A 121 -12.90 -6.18 7.49
N ARG A 122 -12.55 -5.97 8.76
CA ARG A 122 -11.27 -5.38 9.19
C ARG A 122 -10.60 -6.27 10.25
N ALA A 123 -10.25 -7.49 9.84
CA ALA A 123 -9.53 -8.41 10.71
C ALA A 123 -8.17 -7.85 11.11
N THR A 124 -7.70 -8.30 12.27
CA THR A 124 -6.41 -7.96 12.84
C THR A 124 -5.60 -9.21 13.05
N VAL A 125 -4.34 -9.20 12.57
CA VAL A 125 -3.36 -10.25 12.85
C VAL A 125 -2.35 -9.69 13.85
N GLU A 126 -2.20 -10.37 14.99
CA GLU A 126 -1.18 -10.06 15.98
C GLU A 126 0.07 -10.91 15.71
N GLU A 127 1.24 -10.28 15.77
CA GLU A 127 2.53 -10.96 15.76
C GLU A 127 3.35 -10.54 16.98
N CYS A 128 3.90 -11.53 17.69
CA CYS A 128 4.88 -11.30 18.74
C CYS A 128 6.28 -11.18 18.11
N ILE A 129 6.83 -9.97 18.07
CA ILE A 129 8.14 -9.69 17.46
C ILE A 129 9.26 -10.10 18.39
N ILE A 130 9.12 -9.74 19.67
CA ILE A 130 10.04 -10.11 20.74
C ILE A 130 9.20 -10.46 21.96
N PRO A 131 9.29 -11.70 22.46
CA PRO A 131 8.56 -12.13 23.65
C PRO A 131 8.74 -11.16 24.82
N ASP A 132 7.63 -10.86 25.49
CA ASP A 132 7.59 -9.97 26.65
C ASP A 132 8.14 -8.54 26.40
N SER A 133 8.19 -8.09 25.14
CA SER A 133 8.73 -6.77 24.79
C SER A 133 7.97 -6.06 23.67
N ILE A 134 7.81 -6.68 22.48
CA ILE A 134 7.27 -6.01 21.29
C ILE A 134 6.24 -6.90 20.59
N TRP A 135 5.08 -6.31 20.29
CA TRP A 135 4.01 -6.89 19.47
C TRP A 135 3.62 -5.94 18.36
N THR A 136 3.08 -6.48 17.28
CA THR A 136 2.50 -5.70 16.19
C THR A 136 1.12 -6.20 15.86
N HIS A 137 0.23 -5.31 15.45
CA HIS A 137 -1.08 -5.68 14.97
C HIS A 137 -1.32 -5.06 13.60
N ASP A 138 -1.57 -5.93 12.62
CA ASP A 138 -1.76 -5.56 11.24
C ASP A 138 -3.23 -5.58 10.86
N GLN A 139 -3.65 -4.59 10.09
CA GLN A 139 -4.94 -4.54 9.41
C GLN A 139 -4.72 -4.26 7.92
N ILE A 140 -5.73 -4.56 7.10
CA ILE A 140 -5.70 -4.23 5.66
C ILE A 140 -6.18 -2.79 5.44
N GLN A 141 -5.49 -2.09 4.55
CA GLN A 141 -5.97 -0.90 3.88
C GLN A 141 -5.68 -1.01 2.37
N GLY A 142 -6.63 -0.63 1.52
CA GLY A 142 -6.49 -0.80 0.08
C GLY A 142 -7.69 -0.28 -0.70
N VAL A 143 -7.54 -0.18 -2.02
CA VAL A 143 -8.61 0.16 -2.98
C VAL A 143 -8.45 -0.75 -4.19
N VAL A 144 -9.55 -1.23 -4.76
CA VAL A 144 -9.55 -2.08 -5.96
C VAL A 144 -8.68 -3.35 -5.78
N ASN A 145 -8.84 -4.05 -4.65
CA ASN A 145 -8.08 -5.26 -4.29
C ASN A 145 -6.56 -5.12 -4.16
N VAL A 146 -6.01 -3.91 -4.28
CA VAL A 146 -4.60 -3.66 -3.96
C VAL A 146 -4.48 -3.39 -2.46
N ASN A 147 -4.35 -4.49 -1.73
CA ASN A 147 -4.30 -4.52 -0.27
C ASN A 147 -2.86 -4.32 0.24
N VAL A 148 -2.71 -3.39 1.19
CA VAL A 148 -1.45 -3.07 1.86
C VAL A 148 -1.65 -3.23 3.37
N PRO A 149 -0.72 -3.88 4.09
CA PRO A 149 -0.75 -3.91 5.55
C PRO A 149 -0.59 -2.49 6.11
N VAL A 150 -1.41 -2.13 7.09
CA VAL A 150 -1.16 -1.00 8.00
C VAL A 150 -0.98 -1.57 9.41
N ARG A 151 0.03 -1.09 10.13
CA ARG A 151 0.50 -1.73 11.36
C ARG A 151 0.58 -0.75 12.52
N GLN A 152 0.10 -1.20 13.67
CA GLN A 152 0.49 -0.61 14.96
C GLN A 152 1.59 -1.45 15.60
N THR A 153 2.43 -0.80 16.41
CA THR A 153 3.44 -1.49 17.23
C THR A 153 3.20 -1.18 18.70
N VAL A 154 3.23 -2.20 19.54
CA VAL A 154 3.08 -2.10 20.99
C VAL A 154 4.39 -2.51 21.66
N ILE A 155 4.90 -1.66 22.54
CA ILE A 155 6.12 -1.89 23.33
C ILE A 155 5.76 -1.89 24.82
N LYS A 156 6.25 -2.89 25.55
CA LYS A 156 6.21 -2.91 27.02
C LYS A 156 7.27 -1.95 27.57
N LEU A 157 6.87 -1.11 28.52
CA LEU A 157 7.74 -0.14 29.18
C LEU A 157 8.40 -0.73 30.43
N LYS A 158 9.64 -0.33 30.74
CA LYS A 158 10.36 -0.77 31.94
C LYS A 158 9.61 -0.43 33.23
N GLY A 159 9.00 0.75 33.27
CA GLY A 159 8.19 1.24 34.39
C GLY A 159 6.78 0.63 34.47
N GLY A 160 6.49 -0.42 33.68
CA GLY A 160 5.18 -1.03 33.56
C GLY A 160 4.23 -0.23 32.66
N GLY A 161 3.32 -0.94 32.01
CA GLY A 161 2.39 -0.43 31.01
C GLY A 161 2.91 -0.56 29.57
N LEU A 162 2.10 -0.05 28.65
CA LEU A 162 2.30 -0.19 27.21
C LEU A 162 2.43 1.18 26.53
N TRP A 163 3.27 1.22 25.50
CA TRP A 163 3.41 2.32 24.55
C TRP A 163 2.99 1.82 23.17
N VAL A 164 2.15 2.60 22.48
CA VAL A 164 1.50 2.21 21.22
C VAL A 164 1.86 3.22 20.13
N HIS A 165 2.45 2.74 19.03
CA HIS A 165 2.79 3.52 17.84
C HIS A 165 1.78 3.29 16.72
N ASN A 166 1.33 4.38 16.07
CA ASN A 166 0.44 4.36 14.90
C ASN A 166 -0.72 3.34 15.03
N PRO A 167 -1.59 3.50 16.04
CA PRO A 167 -2.68 2.57 16.29
C PRO A 167 -3.61 2.40 15.08
N VAL A 168 -3.96 1.14 14.78
CA VAL A 168 -4.93 0.81 13.73
C VAL A 168 -6.36 0.81 14.29
N ALA A 169 -7.36 0.47 13.47
CA ALA A 169 -8.76 0.67 13.83
C ALA A 169 -9.14 -0.16 15.07
N PRO A 170 -9.81 0.44 16.08
CA PRO A 170 -10.19 -0.24 17.32
C PRO A 170 -11.40 -1.17 17.13
N THR A 171 -11.25 -2.21 16.32
CA THR A 171 -12.22 -3.31 16.24
C THR A 171 -12.33 -4.00 17.60
N PRO A 172 -13.49 -4.61 17.95
CA PRO A 172 -13.60 -5.40 19.16
C PRO A 172 -12.52 -6.50 19.27
N GLN A 173 -12.12 -7.10 18.15
CA GLN A 173 -11.01 -8.05 18.07
C GLN A 173 -9.70 -7.44 18.57
N LEU A 174 -9.29 -6.31 17.98
CA LEU A 174 -8.06 -5.63 18.39
C LEU A 174 -8.10 -5.21 19.85
N ILE A 175 -9.24 -4.70 20.32
CA ILE A 175 -9.35 -4.25 21.71
C ILE A 175 -9.17 -5.42 22.69
N ARG A 176 -9.62 -6.65 22.37
CA ARG A 176 -9.32 -7.81 23.21
C ARG A 176 -7.84 -8.19 23.23
N MET A 177 -7.16 -8.10 22.08
CA MET A 177 -5.70 -8.29 22.00
C MET A 177 -4.98 -7.28 22.91
N MET A 178 -5.34 -6.00 22.81
CA MET A 178 -4.80 -4.95 23.67
C MET A 178 -5.11 -5.18 25.16
N LYS A 179 -6.31 -5.66 25.51
CA LYS A 179 -6.69 -5.97 26.90
C LYS A 179 -5.87 -7.13 27.46
N SER A 180 -5.59 -8.15 26.66
CA SER A 180 -4.73 -9.26 27.04
C SER A 180 -3.31 -8.79 27.37
N LEU A 181 -2.78 -7.82 26.60
CA LEU A 181 -1.51 -7.17 26.92
C LEU A 181 -1.60 -6.29 28.18
N GLU A 182 -2.69 -5.53 28.38
CA GLU A 182 -2.88 -4.71 29.58
C GLU A 182 -2.94 -5.55 30.87
N GLU A 183 -3.59 -6.72 30.82
CA GLU A 183 -3.67 -7.66 31.94
C GLU A 183 -2.29 -8.17 32.37
N LYS A 184 -1.39 -8.43 31.42
CA LYS A 184 -0.07 -8.99 31.70
C LYS A 184 0.99 -7.93 32.02
N TYR A 185 0.96 -6.78 31.36
CA TYR A 185 2.05 -5.81 31.41
C TYR A 185 1.67 -4.44 31.99
N GLY A 186 0.39 -4.22 32.28
CA GLY A 186 -0.14 -2.96 32.79
C GLY A 186 -0.78 -2.10 31.69
N PRO A 187 -1.40 -0.98 32.07
CA PRO A 187 -2.27 -0.21 31.17
C PRO A 187 -1.52 0.41 29.99
N VAL A 188 -2.25 0.75 28.92
CA VAL A 188 -1.71 1.65 27.88
C VAL A 188 -1.44 3.02 28.51
N ARG A 189 -0.16 3.41 28.54
CA ARG A 189 0.32 4.68 29.11
C ARG A 189 0.52 5.74 28.05
N HIS A 190 0.95 5.34 26.86
CA HIS A 190 1.31 6.26 25.80
C HIS A 190 0.79 5.78 24.44
N ILE A 191 0.23 6.71 23.67
CA ILE A 191 -0.22 6.49 22.31
C ILE A 191 0.42 7.56 21.43
N VAL A 192 1.15 7.14 20.40
CA VAL A 192 2.00 8.01 19.59
C VAL A 192 1.59 7.95 18.14
N LEU A 193 1.33 9.12 17.56
CA LEU A 193 1.20 9.29 16.12
C LEU A 193 2.55 9.74 15.56
N GLY A 194 3.26 8.81 14.90
CA GLY A 194 4.62 8.99 14.37
C GLY A 194 4.68 9.49 12.93
N THR A 195 3.60 10.06 12.42
CA THR A 195 3.51 10.59 11.06
C THR A 195 2.45 11.70 10.95
N VAL A 196 2.48 12.46 9.87
CA VAL A 196 1.38 13.35 9.45
C VAL A 196 0.52 12.72 8.35
N ALA A 197 0.91 11.53 7.87
CA ALA A 197 0.19 10.78 6.85
C ALA A 197 -1.21 10.43 7.35
N LEU A 198 -2.20 10.73 6.52
CA LEU A 198 -3.60 10.69 6.89
C LEU A 198 -4.08 9.24 7.15
N GLU A 199 -3.49 8.25 6.48
CA GLU A 199 -3.84 6.84 6.68
C GLU A 199 -3.63 6.36 8.12
N HIS A 200 -2.55 6.79 8.78
CA HIS A 200 -2.25 6.45 10.18
C HIS A 200 -3.00 7.35 11.17
N LYS A 201 -3.45 8.51 10.70
CA LYS A 201 -4.22 9.48 11.50
C LYS A 201 -5.70 9.10 11.60
N ALA A 202 -6.25 8.46 10.58
CA ALA A 202 -7.67 8.11 10.46
C ALA A 202 -8.22 7.34 11.67
N THR A 203 -7.46 6.37 12.16
CA THR A 203 -7.85 5.47 13.26
C THR A 203 -7.41 5.98 14.62
N PHE A 204 -6.50 6.96 14.63
CA PHE A 204 -5.80 7.44 15.82
C PHE A 204 -6.73 7.95 16.92
N GLY A 205 -7.63 8.87 16.58
CA GLY A 205 -8.57 9.44 17.54
C GLY A 205 -9.53 8.39 18.11
N ALA A 206 -10.07 7.52 17.25
CA ALA A 206 -10.98 6.46 17.67
C ALA A 206 -10.30 5.45 18.61
N PHE A 207 -9.07 5.05 18.31
CA PHE A 207 -8.30 4.18 19.18
C PHE A 207 -8.00 4.86 20.53
N SER A 208 -7.56 6.12 20.50
CA SER A 208 -7.23 6.89 21.70
C SER A 208 -8.40 7.03 22.68
N LYS A 209 -9.65 7.05 22.19
CA LYS A 209 -10.86 7.06 23.04
C LYS A 209 -11.06 5.78 23.85
N ARG A 210 -10.49 4.65 23.41
CA ARG A 210 -10.58 3.37 24.13
C ARG A 210 -9.63 3.30 25.33
N PHE A 211 -8.63 4.19 25.37
CA PHE A 211 -7.62 4.27 26.43
C PHE A 211 -7.52 5.72 26.97
N PRO A 212 -8.59 6.25 27.60
CA PRO A 212 -8.68 7.67 27.97
C PRO A 212 -7.65 8.12 29.01
N ARG A 213 -7.00 7.18 29.70
CA ARG A 213 -5.96 7.48 30.69
C ARG A 213 -4.59 7.75 30.08
N ALA A 214 -4.33 7.25 28.86
CA ALA A 214 -3.05 7.37 28.19
C ALA A 214 -2.73 8.81 27.81
N THR A 215 -1.44 9.15 27.79
CA THR A 215 -0.93 10.37 27.18
C THR A 215 -0.80 10.16 25.68
N VAL A 216 -1.42 11.04 24.90
CA VAL A 216 -1.33 11.09 23.45
C VAL A 216 -0.20 12.02 23.04
N TRP A 217 0.69 11.49 22.19
CA TRP A 217 1.80 12.21 21.59
C TRP A 217 1.59 12.30 20.09
N ILE A 218 1.75 13.49 19.53
CA ILE A 218 1.63 13.70 18.09
C ILE A 218 2.93 14.24 17.52
N GLN A 219 3.27 13.75 16.34
CA GLN A 219 4.33 14.35 15.55
C GLN A 219 3.99 15.81 15.16
N PRO A 220 4.97 16.72 15.18
CA PRO A 220 4.80 18.09 14.69
C PRO A 220 4.36 18.18 13.24
N GLY A 221 3.64 19.24 12.91
CA GLY A 221 3.24 19.54 11.52
C GLY A 221 1.97 18.81 11.05
N GLN A 222 1.12 18.36 11.97
CA GLN A 222 -0.20 17.80 11.64
C GLN A 222 -1.01 18.78 10.78
N TRP A 223 -1.73 18.22 9.82
CA TRP A 223 -2.59 18.96 8.90
C TRP A 223 -3.86 18.15 8.59
N ALA A 224 -4.91 18.78 8.08
CA ALA A 224 -6.10 18.11 7.58
C ALA A 224 -6.67 18.79 6.33
N PHE A 225 -7.54 18.07 5.61
CA PHE A 225 -8.24 18.53 4.41
C PHE A 225 -9.68 18.00 4.41
N PRO A 226 -10.68 18.69 3.82
CA PRO A 226 -10.61 19.99 3.10
C PRO A 226 -10.39 21.20 3.98
N VAL A 227 -10.65 21.06 5.28
CA VAL A 227 -10.43 22.09 6.29
C VAL A 227 -9.33 21.60 7.22
N ASP A 228 -8.36 22.47 7.51
CA ASP A 228 -7.25 22.16 8.42
C ASP A 228 -7.71 22.13 9.89
N LEU A 229 -8.51 21.11 10.20
CA LEU A 229 -9.01 20.83 11.53
C LEU A 229 -7.93 20.17 12.38
N SER A 230 -7.81 20.67 13.61
CA SER A 230 -6.93 20.05 14.59
C SER A 230 -7.41 18.66 14.98
N ILE A 231 -6.46 17.80 15.33
CA ILE A 231 -6.68 16.36 15.55
C ILE A 231 -7.62 16.03 16.73
N ASP A 232 -7.90 16.96 17.62
CA ASP A 232 -8.92 16.83 18.66
C ASP A 232 -10.36 16.87 18.10
N TYR A 233 -10.62 17.63 17.05
CA TYR A 233 -11.88 17.53 16.30
C TYR A 233 -11.98 16.22 15.52
N LEU A 234 -10.84 15.57 15.26
CA LEU A 234 -10.74 14.25 14.64
C LEU A 234 -10.77 13.10 15.66
N GLY A 235 -11.22 13.40 16.89
CA GLY A 235 -11.56 12.39 17.89
C GLY A 235 -10.50 12.14 18.97
N VAL A 236 -9.41 12.90 19.03
CA VAL A 236 -8.53 12.85 20.21
C VAL A 236 -9.22 13.59 21.36
N ASN A 237 -9.53 12.87 22.45
CA ASN A 237 -10.25 13.43 23.60
C ASN A 237 -9.32 13.83 24.77
N GLN A 238 -8.05 13.44 24.71
CA GLN A 238 -7.04 13.82 25.70
C GLN A 238 -6.84 15.35 25.69
N ARG A 239 -6.61 15.94 26.87
CA ARG A 239 -6.44 17.39 27.06
C ARG A 239 -5.30 17.69 28.03
N GLY A 240 -4.82 18.93 28.01
CA GLY A 240 -3.75 19.41 28.90
C GLY A 240 -2.52 18.50 28.85
N ALA A 241 -2.03 18.08 30.03
CA ALA A 241 -0.82 17.28 30.14
C ALA A 241 -0.91 15.88 29.50
N LYS A 242 -2.09 15.43 29.05
CA LYS A 242 -2.26 14.16 28.35
C LYS A 242 -2.30 14.27 26.84
N PHE A 243 -2.19 15.48 26.29
CA PHE A 243 -2.17 15.69 24.84
C PHE A 243 -1.02 16.61 24.48
N ARG A 244 0.05 16.03 23.93
CA ARG A 244 1.33 16.69 23.73
C ARG A 244 1.82 16.50 22.29
N GLU A 245 2.56 17.47 21.80
CA GLU A 245 3.37 17.34 20.59
C GLU A 245 4.76 16.80 20.97
N LEU A 246 5.35 15.95 20.13
CA LEU A 246 6.71 15.44 20.36
C LEU A 246 7.71 16.60 20.32
N PRO A 247 8.55 16.78 21.36
CA PRO A 247 9.57 17.82 21.34
C PRO A 247 10.64 17.51 20.28
N VAL A 248 11.09 18.52 19.56
CA VAL A 248 12.18 18.40 18.58
C VAL A 248 13.30 19.37 18.97
N PRO A 249 14.53 18.89 19.21
CA PRO A 249 15.65 19.74 19.59
C PRO A 249 15.83 20.92 18.63
N GLY A 250 15.96 22.12 19.19
CA GLY A 250 16.13 23.36 18.43
C GLY A 250 14.88 23.87 17.70
N LYS A 251 13.72 23.20 17.82
CA LYS A 251 12.44 23.67 17.26
C LYS A 251 11.46 24.03 18.37
N MET A 252 10.77 25.15 18.21
CA MET A 252 9.67 25.51 19.09
C MET A 252 8.48 24.59 18.85
N VAL A 253 7.85 24.16 19.94
CA VAL A 253 6.55 23.46 19.93
C VAL A 253 5.50 24.36 19.27
N SER A 254 4.63 23.77 18.46
CA SER A 254 3.54 24.47 17.77
C SER A 254 2.68 25.26 18.75
N LYS A 255 2.24 26.48 18.36
CA LYS A 255 1.48 27.42 19.22
C LYS A 255 0.36 26.75 20.03
N ARG A 256 -0.34 25.80 19.43
CA ARG A 256 -1.43 25.03 20.06
C ARG A 256 -1.01 24.22 21.28
N PHE A 257 0.22 23.72 21.31
CA PHE A 257 0.76 22.86 22.38
C PHE A 257 1.68 23.64 23.33
N GLN A 258 1.82 24.95 23.14
CA GLN A 258 2.56 25.80 24.05
C GLN A 258 1.78 25.98 25.36
N THR A 259 2.50 25.82 26.47
CA THR A 259 1.97 25.98 27.83
C THR A 259 2.82 26.99 28.60
N ARG A 260 2.26 27.61 29.65
CA ARG A 260 3.00 28.57 30.50
C ARG A 260 4.29 27.99 31.07
N LYS A 261 4.26 26.69 31.42
CA LYS A 261 5.43 25.90 31.80
C LYS A 261 5.52 24.72 30.82
N PRO A 262 6.63 24.55 30.08
CA PRO A 262 6.81 23.41 29.20
C PRO A 262 6.61 22.09 29.95
N TYR A 263 6.01 21.11 29.29
CA TYR A 263 5.96 19.75 29.82
C TYR A 263 7.37 19.16 29.90
N PRO A 264 7.62 18.23 30.84
CA PRO A 264 8.87 17.48 30.83
C PRO A 264 9.00 16.67 29.53
N PRO A 265 10.22 16.22 29.19
CA PRO A 265 10.44 15.29 28.10
C PRO A 265 9.57 14.02 28.25
N PRO A 266 9.34 13.26 27.17
CA PRO A 266 8.52 12.06 27.23
C PRO A 266 9.01 11.08 28.30
N GLU A 267 8.07 10.54 29.08
CA GLU A 267 8.42 9.70 30.24
C GLU A 267 9.09 8.35 29.86
N TRP A 268 9.17 8.07 28.56
CA TRP A 268 9.74 6.87 27.94
C TRP A 268 11.03 7.15 27.15
N GLU A 269 11.53 8.39 27.13
CA GLU A 269 12.66 8.79 26.26
C GLU A 269 13.99 8.08 26.62
N ASP A 270 14.15 7.62 27.86
CA ASP A 270 15.33 6.86 28.31
C ASP A 270 15.37 5.43 27.75
N GLU A 271 14.24 4.88 27.29
CA GLU A 271 14.10 3.54 26.71
C GLU A 271 13.75 3.54 25.22
N ILE A 272 13.00 4.54 24.75
CA ILE A 272 12.62 4.73 23.34
C ILE A 272 13.08 6.13 22.91
N GLU A 273 14.17 6.20 22.15
CA GLU A 273 14.64 7.46 21.55
C GLU A 273 13.95 7.72 20.22
N TYR A 274 14.05 8.94 19.67
CA TYR A 274 13.49 9.22 18.35
C TYR A 274 14.21 10.34 17.58
N GLU A 275 13.96 10.36 16.27
CA GLU A 275 14.43 11.36 15.30
C GLU A 275 13.31 11.75 14.34
N VAL A 276 13.02 13.05 14.24
CA VAL A 276 11.92 13.58 13.42
C VAL A 276 12.43 14.09 12.07
N LEU A 277 11.79 13.64 10.99
CA LEU A 277 11.95 14.12 9.63
C LEU A 277 10.91 15.20 9.32
N GLY A 278 11.35 16.31 8.73
CA GLY A 278 10.46 17.39 8.29
C GLY A 278 9.91 18.25 9.45
N PRO A 279 8.68 18.78 9.32
CA PRO A 279 7.74 18.56 8.21
C PRO A 279 8.16 19.24 6.91
N PHE A 280 7.99 18.54 5.79
CA PHE A 280 8.09 19.08 4.45
C PHE A 280 6.70 19.49 3.98
N LYS A 281 6.45 20.80 3.93
CA LYS A 281 5.16 21.34 3.50
C LYS A 281 5.12 21.41 1.97
N PHE A 282 4.02 20.97 1.40
CA PHE A 282 3.80 21.11 -0.04
C PHE A 282 3.40 22.56 -0.36
N LYS A 283 3.59 22.99 -1.62
CA LYS A 283 3.12 24.31 -2.07
C LYS A 283 1.60 24.40 -2.06
N SER A 284 0.95 23.26 -2.27
CA SER A 284 -0.49 23.05 -2.11
C SER A 284 -0.84 22.79 -0.63
N VAL A 285 -1.86 21.97 -0.37
CA VAL A 285 -2.25 21.54 0.98
C VAL A 285 -1.46 20.30 1.39
N GLY A 286 -1.05 20.28 2.65
CA GLY A 286 -0.51 19.10 3.31
C GLY A 286 1.00 19.10 3.50
N ALA A 287 1.48 18.03 4.11
CA ALA A 287 2.88 17.86 4.43
C ALA A 287 3.26 16.38 4.50
N PHE A 288 4.55 16.11 4.29
CA PHE A 288 5.18 14.85 4.65
C PHE A 288 6.08 15.03 5.86
N SER A 289 5.99 14.11 6.81
CA SER A 289 6.83 14.10 8.01
C SER A 289 6.68 12.75 8.66
N GLU A 290 7.75 12.25 9.26
CA GLU A 290 7.78 10.98 9.99
C GLU A 290 8.73 11.07 11.17
N THR A 291 8.45 10.31 12.22
CA THR A 291 9.32 10.14 13.37
C THR A 291 9.77 8.69 13.44
N ALA A 292 11.08 8.46 13.37
CA ALA A 292 11.65 7.15 13.64
C ALA A 292 11.85 6.99 15.15
N PHE A 293 11.36 5.88 15.72
CA PHE A 293 11.52 5.57 17.14
C PHE A 293 12.49 4.39 17.30
N TYR A 294 13.42 4.48 18.25
CA TYR A 294 14.43 3.48 18.52
C TYR A 294 14.28 2.91 19.93
N HIS A 295 13.86 1.65 20.03
CA HIS A 295 13.76 0.94 21.29
C HIS A 295 15.12 0.32 21.66
N LYS A 296 15.79 0.92 22.65
CA LYS A 296 17.21 0.65 22.96
C LYS A 296 17.49 -0.79 23.36
N GLU A 297 16.65 -1.35 24.24
CA GLU A 297 16.86 -2.69 24.79
C GLU A 297 16.90 -3.75 23.68
N THR A 298 15.99 -3.63 22.72
CA THR A 298 15.83 -4.61 21.64
C THR A 298 16.58 -4.26 20.35
N LYS A 299 17.14 -3.05 20.30
CA LYS A 299 17.81 -2.48 19.13
C LYS A 299 16.91 -2.45 17.90
N SER A 300 15.65 -2.07 18.11
CA SER A 300 14.61 -2.05 17.07
C SER A 300 14.27 -0.61 16.69
N LEU A 301 14.42 -0.29 15.41
CA LEU A 301 13.96 0.97 14.83
C LEU A 301 12.52 0.78 14.28
N LEU A 302 11.60 1.64 14.67
CA LEU A 302 10.24 1.71 14.16
C LEU A 302 10.17 2.89 13.19
N VAL A 303 9.62 2.65 12.01
CA VAL A 303 9.41 3.65 10.95
C VAL A 303 8.02 3.50 10.38
N THR A 304 7.53 4.54 9.69
CA THR A 304 6.17 4.55 9.15
C THR A 304 6.16 4.22 7.66
N ASP A 305 6.45 5.21 6.81
CA ASP A 305 6.40 5.17 5.35
C ASP A 305 7.78 5.31 4.71
N THR A 306 8.75 5.93 5.38
CA THR A 306 10.06 6.30 4.79
C THR A 306 10.88 5.10 4.33
N VAL A 307 10.67 3.92 4.93
CA VAL A 307 11.34 2.67 4.55
C VAL A 307 10.37 1.52 4.64
N VAL A 308 10.42 0.62 3.66
CA VAL A 308 9.68 -0.64 3.64
C VAL A 308 10.59 -1.79 3.20
N SER A 309 10.08 -3.01 3.30
CA SER A 309 10.70 -4.22 2.77
C SER A 309 9.62 -5.14 2.21
N VAL A 310 9.97 -5.89 1.15
CA VAL A 310 9.07 -6.86 0.52
C VAL A 310 9.82 -8.17 0.30
N THR A 311 9.25 -9.28 0.75
CA THR A 311 9.71 -10.62 0.37
C THR A 311 8.70 -11.28 -0.59
N LYS A 312 9.10 -12.40 -1.19
CA LYS A 312 8.19 -13.22 -2.02
C LYS A 312 6.97 -13.72 -1.26
N THR A 313 7.06 -13.84 0.06
CA THR A 313 5.98 -14.35 0.89
C THR A 313 5.09 -13.18 1.32
N PRO A 314 3.77 -13.19 1.02
CA PRO A 314 2.86 -12.15 1.46
C PRO A 314 2.78 -12.10 2.99
N PRO A 315 2.68 -10.90 3.61
CA PRO A 315 2.50 -10.76 5.05
C PRO A 315 1.28 -11.54 5.57
N PRO A 316 1.28 -12.04 6.82
CA PRO A 316 0.18 -12.84 7.37
C PRO A 316 -1.20 -12.20 7.21
N ILE A 317 -1.32 -10.89 7.42
CA ILE A 317 -2.59 -10.15 7.25
C ILE A 317 -3.11 -10.18 5.80
N ILE A 318 -2.22 -10.24 4.81
CA ILE A 318 -2.60 -10.32 3.38
C ILE A 318 -3.06 -11.73 3.03
N GLN A 319 -2.55 -12.75 3.74
CA GLN A 319 -2.94 -14.15 3.54
C GLN A 319 -4.26 -14.51 4.20
N GLU A 320 -4.75 -13.66 5.11
CA GLU A 320 -5.95 -13.89 5.90
C GLU A 320 -7.23 -13.88 5.05
N ASP A 321 -7.27 -13.03 4.00
CA ASP A 321 -8.26 -13.08 2.93
C ASP A 321 -7.54 -13.28 1.58
N PRO A 322 -7.53 -14.51 1.02
CA PRO A 322 -6.74 -14.81 -0.18
C PRO A 322 -7.36 -14.20 -1.45
N ARG A 323 -8.59 -13.66 -1.41
CA ARG A 323 -9.30 -13.24 -2.62
C ARG A 323 -8.58 -12.13 -3.37
N ALA A 324 -7.95 -11.19 -2.68
CA ALA A 324 -7.15 -10.14 -3.33
C ALA A 324 -5.88 -10.73 -4.00
N LEU A 325 -5.24 -11.71 -3.37
CA LEU A 325 -4.11 -12.43 -3.98
C LEU A 325 -4.57 -13.20 -5.22
N MET A 326 -5.68 -13.92 -5.14
CA MET A 326 -6.22 -14.68 -6.27
C MET A 326 -6.70 -13.76 -7.39
N PHE A 327 -7.33 -12.63 -7.05
CA PHE A 327 -7.73 -11.62 -8.02
C PHE A 327 -6.54 -11.15 -8.85
N HIS A 328 -5.43 -10.81 -8.19
CA HIS A 328 -4.20 -10.38 -8.86
C HIS A 328 -3.38 -11.50 -9.47
N ALA A 329 -3.60 -12.77 -9.09
CA ALA A 329 -2.89 -13.90 -9.67
C ALA A 329 -3.34 -14.20 -11.11
N ARG A 330 -4.52 -13.71 -11.52
CA ARG A 330 -5.05 -13.89 -12.87
C ARG A 330 -4.35 -13.00 -13.90
N ASP A 331 -4.09 -13.53 -15.08
CA ASP A 331 -3.65 -12.81 -16.26
C ASP A 331 -4.78 -11.95 -16.81
N ASP A 332 -5.98 -12.53 -16.94
CA ASP A 332 -7.17 -11.87 -17.47
C ASP A 332 -8.42 -12.29 -16.67
N ILE A 333 -9.58 -11.76 -17.05
CA ILE A 333 -10.84 -12.02 -16.32
C ILE A 333 -11.32 -13.47 -16.40
N SER A 334 -10.94 -14.19 -17.46
CA SER A 334 -11.37 -15.56 -17.75
C SER A 334 -10.52 -16.62 -17.06
N GLU A 335 -9.29 -16.28 -16.62
CA GLU A 335 -8.42 -17.23 -15.92
C GLU A 335 -9.05 -17.70 -14.61
N VAL A 336 -9.20 -19.02 -14.48
CA VAL A 336 -9.62 -19.67 -13.24
C VAL A 336 -8.37 -20.04 -12.45
N VAL A 337 -8.20 -19.44 -11.27
CA VAL A 337 -7.05 -19.66 -10.40
C VAL A 337 -7.43 -20.41 -9.13
N GLU A 338 -6.53 -21.28 -8.68
CA GLU A 338 -6.66 -22.01 -7.42
C GLU A 338 -5.85 -21.37 -6.30
N ASP A 339 -6.33 -21.49 -5.05
CA ASP A 339 -5.61 -21.04 -3.87
C ASP A 339 -4.43 -21.96 -3.54
N THR A 340 -3.31 -21.73 -4.22
CA THR A 340 -2.04 -22.44 -3.99
C THR A 340 -0.97 -21.48 -3.49
N PRO A 341 0.06 -21.95 -2.77
CA PRO A 341 1.19 -21.12 -2.38
C PRO A 341 1.83 -20.37 -3.56
N SER A 342 1.95 -21.02 -4.72
CA SER A 342 2.52 -20.41 -5.93
C SER A 342 1.62 -19.28 -6.47
N ASN A 343 0.31 -19.46 -6.52
CA ASN A 343 -0.62 -18.42 -6.95
C ASN A 343 -0.71 -17.27 -5.94
N ARG A 344 -0.59 -17.55 -4.64
CA ARG A 344 -0.48 -16.50 -3.61
C ARG A 344 0.79 -15.67 -3.81
N GLU A 345 1.93 -16.30 -4.09
CA GLU A 345 3.16 -15.58 -4.43
C GLU A 345 2.98 -14.76 -5.74
N ARG A 346 2.42 -15.33 -6.81
CA ARG A 346 2.13 -14.61 -8.08
C ARG A 346 1.23 -13.38 -7.86
N GLY A 347 0.11 -13.56 -7.18
CA GLY A 347 -0.80 -12.46 -6.84
C GLY A 347 -0.14 -11.39 -5.98
N TRP A 348 0.71 -11.79 -5.03
CA TRP A 348 1.46 -10.86 -4.19
C TRP A 348 2.46 -10.04 -4.99
N ARG A 349 3.23 -10.66 -5.90
CA ARG A 349 4.21 -9.95 -6.76
C ARG A 349 3.53 -8.85 -7.57
N ARG A 350 2.36 -9.15 -8.14
CA ARG A 350 1.55 -8.22 -8.93
C ARG A 350 0.95 -7.11 -8.07
N MET A 351 0.41 -7.46 -6.91
CA MET A 351 -0.17 -6.51 -5.96
C MET A 351 0.87 -5.53 -5.40
N VAL A 352 2.10 -5.98 -5.13
CA VAL A 352 3.22 -5.12 -4.70
C VAL A 352 3.55 -4.07 -5.76
N GLN A 353 3.64 -4.49 -7.03
CA GLN A 353 3.94 -3.56 -8.12
C GLN A 353 2.82 -2.53 -8.28
N PHE A 354 1.56 -2.97 -8.27
CA PHE A 354 0.42 -2.06 -8.21
C PHE A 354 0.51 -1.09 -7.02
N GLY A 355 0.88 -1.57 -5.83
CA GLY A 355 0.97 -0.77 -4.61
C GLY A 355 2.09 0.28 -4.61
N LEU A 356 3.22 -0.03 -5.25
CA LEU A 356 4.43 0.81 -5.21
C LEU A 356 4.59 1.72 -6.44
N VAL A 357 4.15 1.28 -7.62
CA VAL A 357 4.33 1.99 -8.91
C VAL A 357 3.02 2.27 -9.66
N PHE A 358 1.87 1.87 -9.11
CA PHE A 358 0.50 2.14 -9.59
C PHE A 358 0.10 1.50 -10.92
N PHE A 359 0.81 1.75 -12.02
CA PHE A 359 0.57 1.12 -13.32
C PHE A 359 1.86 0.44 -13.77
N PRO A 360 2.07 -0.81 -13.36
CA PRO A 360 3.21 -1.60 -13.81
C PRO A 360 3.21 -1.66 -15.35
N SER A 361 4.36 -1.52 -15.98
CA SER A 361 4.53 -1.59 -17.44
C SER A 361 4.21 -2.97 -18.03
N GLN A 362 4.04 -3.97 -17.16
CA GLN A 362 3.73 -5.36 -17.52
C GLN A 362 2.22 -5.61 -17.71
N ILE A 363 1.37 -4.62 -17.45
CA ILE A 363 -0.07 -4.73 -17.74
C ILE A 363 -0.46 -4.04 -19.04
N THR A 364 -1.42 -4.63 -19.75
CA THR A 364 -2.16 -3.96 -20.83
C THR A 364 -3.46 -3.45 -20.26
N VAL A 365 -3.69 -2.13 -20.26
CA VAL A 365 -4.96 -1.54 -19.81
C VAL A 365 -5.99 -1.64 -20.93
N GLU A 366 -7.15 -2.20 -20.61
CA GLU A 366 -8.27 -2.30 -21.53
C GLU A 366 -9.08 -1.00 -21.58
N SER A 367 -9.86 -0.82 -22.65
CA SER A 367 -10.86 0.24 -22.66
C SER A 367 -11.95 -0.08 -21.62
N VAL A 368 -12.67 0.95 -21.15
CA VAL A 368 -13.79 0.75 -20.22
C VAL A 368 -14.89 -0.10 -20.86
N GLU A 369 -15.11 0.06 -22.16
CA GLU A 369 -16.09 -0.70 -22.94
C GLU A 369 -15.73 -2.18 -23.00
N ASP A 370 -14.45 -2.49 -23.28
CA ASP A 370 -13.94 -3.86 -23.30
C ASP A 370 -14.05 -4.49 -21.92
N ALA A 371 -13.58 -3.80 -20.86
CA ALA A 371 -13.64 -4.32 -19.50
C ALA A 371 -15.08 -4.63 -19.03
N ILE A 372 -16.07 -3.82 -19.44
CA ILE A 372 -17.51 -4.08 -19.16
C ILE A 372 -18.02 -5.26 -19.99
N SER A 373 -17.63 -5.35 -21.26
CA SER A 373 -18.02 -6.46 -22.14
C SER A 373 -17.48 -7.80 -21.61
N GLU A 374 -16.20 -7.82 -21.25
CA GLU A 374 -15.48 -8.99 -20.77
C GLU A 374 -15.88 -9.42 -19.35
N ALA A 375 -16.45 -8.51 -18.54
CA ALA A 375 -17.02 -8.84 -17.23
C ALA A 375 -18.02 -9.99 -17.26
N LYS A 376 -18.68 -10.23 -18.40
CA LYS A 376 -19.62 -11.34 -18.62
C LYS A 376 -18.92 -12.70 -18.75
N ASN A 377 -17.63 -12.72 -19.07
CA ASN A 377 -16.83 -13.93 -19.29
C ASN A 377 -16.28 -14.51 -17.98
N ILE A 378 -16.54 -13.87 -16.83
CA ILE A 378 -16.05 -14.36 -15.55
C ILE A 378 -16.61 -15.73 -15.23
N ASP A 379 -15.73 -16.68 -14.89
CA ASP A 379 -16.16 -17.97 -14.35
C ASP A 379 -16.92 -17.75 -13.02
N PRO A 380 -18.11 -18.35 -12.83
CA PRO A 380 -18.89 -18.18 -11.61
C PRO A 380 -18.10 -18.45 -10.32
N ARG A 381 -17.08 -19.31 -10.36
CA ARG A 381 -16.24 -19.64 -9.21
C ARG A 381 -15.30 -18.50 -8.80
N MET A 382 -14.99 -17.59 -9.72
CA MET A 382 -14.14 -16.42 -9.51
C MET A 382 -14.95 -15.14 -9.20
N SER A 383 -16.28 -15.22 -9.28
CA SER A 383 -17.17 -14.06 -9.16
C SER A 383 -17.08 -13.32 -7.83
N ASN A 384 -16.64 -13.98 -6.76
CA ASN A 384 -16.52 -13.37 -5.43
C ASN A 384 -15.15 -12.70 -5.18
N LEU A 385 -14.21 -12.79 -6.12
CA LEU A 385 -12.87 -12.20 -5.97
C LEU A 385 -12.92 -10.67 -5.93
N GLY A 386 -13.89 -10.06 -6.61
CA GLY A 386 -14.12 -8.61 -6.61
C GLY A 386 -14.94 -8.08 -5.44
N ASP A 387 -15.60 -8.95 -4.67
CA ASP A 387 -16.62 -8.56 -3.69
C ASP A 387 -16.08 -7.57 -2.64
N GLY A 388 -16.71 -6.40 -2.57
CA GLY A 388 -16.40 -5.35 -1.61
C GLY A 388 -15.17 -4.50 -1.95
N ALA A 389 -14.53 -4.74 -3.10
CA ALA A 389 -13.32 -4.05 -3.52
C ALA A 389 -13.38 -3.54 -4.96
N VAL A 390 -14.00 -4.29 -5.88
CA VAL A 390 -14.14 -3.94 -7.30
C VAL A 390 -15.61 -4.08 -7.71
N PRO A 391 -16.28 -2.99 -8.12
CA PRO A 391 -17.67 -3.06 -8.52
C PRO A 391 -17.83 -3.85 -9.81
N PHE A 392 -18.95 -4.58 -9.92
CA PHE A 392 -19.38 -5.29 -11.13
C PHE A 392 -18.37 -6.31 -11.70
N ASN A 393 -17.45 -6.81 -10.87
CA ASN A 393 -16.43 -7.79 -11.27
C ASN A 393 -15.54 -7.35 -12.43
N LEU A 394 -15.34 -6.04 -12.59
CA LEU A 394 -14.44 -5.50 -13.61
C LEU A 394 -12.99 -5.97 -13.38
N TYR A 395 -12.29 -6.25 -14.48
CA TYR A 395 -10.87 -6.58 -14.48
C TYR A 395 -10.19 -5.83 -15.64
N PRO A 396 -9.95 -4.51 -15.52
CA PRO A 396 -9.67 -3.65 -16.67
C PRO A 396 -8.19 -3.69 -17.13
N TRP A 397 -7.50 -4.82 -16.93
CA TRP A 397 -6.12 -5.00 -17.34
C TRP A 397 -5.79 -6.46 -17.57
N ASN A 398 -4.82 -6.72 -18.45
CA ASN A 398 -4.24 -8.04 -18.66
C ASN A 398 -2.76 -8.08 -18.28
N TRP A 399 -2.31 -9.18 -17.70
CA TRP A 399 -0.89 -9.46 -17.49
C TRP A 399 -0.35 -10.37 -18.58
N ASN A 400 0.88 -10.09 -19.02
CA ASN A 400 1.58 -10.97 -19.94
C ASN A 400 2.43 -11.99 -19.17
N GLY A 401 1.81 -13.10 -18.76
CA GLY A 401 2.48 -14.21 -18.08
C GLY A 401 3.36 -13.76 -16.89
N ASN A 402 4.65 -14.06 -16.93
CA ASN A 402 5.60 -13.81 -15.84
C ASN A 402 6.46 -12.55 -16.01
N ASP A 403 6.07 -11.60 -16.87
CA ASP A 403 6.83 -10.35 -17.08
C ASP A 403 7.01 -9.54 -15.79
N ASP A 404 6.13 -9.77 -14.82
CA ASP A 404 6.12 -9.14 -13.50
C ASP A 404 7.26 -9.62 -12.57
N VAL A 405 7.92 -10.74 -12.88
CA VAL A 405 9.01 -11.34 -12.05
C VAL A 405 10.21 -10.40 -11.94
N LYS A 406 10.70 -9.92 -13.08
CA LYS A 406 11.94 -9.13 -13.14
C LYS A 406 11.84 -7.84 -12.31
N ASN A 407 10.72 -7.12 -12.44
CA ASN A 407 10.50 -5.89 -11.68
C ASN A 407 10.27 -6.19 -10.19
N PHE A 408 9.53 -7.25 -9.85
CA PHE A 408 9.38 -7.67 -8.46
C PHE A 408 10.72 -8.01 -7.80
N GLU A 409 11.60 -8.75 -8.48
CA GLU A 409 12.94 -9.08 -7.98
C GLU A 409 13.79 -7.82 -7.77
N ALA A 410 13.72 -6.86 -8.69
CA ALA A 410 14.42 -5.59 -8.59
C ALA A 410 13.92 -4.74 -7.40
N ILE A 411 12.62 -4.75 -7.13
CA ILE A 411 12.00 -4.09 -5.96
C ILE A 411 12.39 -4.79 -4.66
N SER A 412 12.13 -6.10 -4.60
CA SER A 412 12.26 -6.91 -3.39
C SER A 412 13.70 -6.97 -2.93
N MET A 413 14.65 -7.20 -3.86
CA MET A 413 16.05 -7.49 -3.55
C MET A 413 16.18 -8.48 -2.37
N GLN A 414 15.36 -9.52 -2.37
CA GLN A 414 15.29 -10.53 -1.30
C GLN A 414 14.97 -9.94 0.10
N GLY A 415 14.12 -8.93 0.17
CA GLY A 415 13.68 -8.32 1.43
C GLY A 415 14.58 -7.21 1.96
N LYS A 416 15.52 -6.68 1.17
CA LYS A 416 16.31 -5.51 1.58
C LYS A 416 15.42 -4.27 1.73
N LEU A 417 15.74 -3.43 2.72
CA LEU A 417 15.06 -2.15 2.95
C LEU A 417 15.17 -1.21 1.77
N PHE A 418 14.10 -0.50 1.41
CA PHE A 418 14.12 0.61 0.46
C PHE A 418 13.15 1.71 0.86
N CYS A 419 13.48 2.94 0.46
CA CYS A 419 12.53 4.04 0.42
C CYS A 419 11.58 3.83 -0.77
N PRO A 420 10.25 3.82 -0.56
CA PRO A 420 9.32 3.58 -1.64
C PRO A 420 9.42 4.59 -2.80
N PRO A 421 9.25 4.16 -4.07
CA PRO A 421 9.39 5.02 -5.25
C PRO A 421 8.51 6.27 -5.24
N ILE A 422 7.31 6.18 -4.67
CA ILE A 422 6.43 7.34 -4.56
C ILE A 422 7.07 8.47 -3.74
N LEU A 423 7.83 8.12 -2.71
CA LEU A 423 8.50 9.09 -1.86
C LEU A 423 9.74 9.63 -2.57
N THR A 424 10.50 8.78 -3.25
CA THR A 424 11.73 9.19 -3.95
C THR A 424 11.50 9.88 -5.29
N LYS A 425 10.27 9.94 -5.80
CA LYS A 425 9.92 10.63 -7.05
C LYS A 425 8.95 11.81 -6.90
N LEU A 426 8.16 11.87 -5.82
CA LEU A 426 7.14 12.92 -5.63
C LEU A 426 7.31 13.76 -4.36
N ILE A 427 8.12 13.33 -3.38
CA ILE A 427 8.14 13.94 -2.04
C ILE A 427 9.57 14.26 -1.59
N LEU A 428 10.36 13.24 -1.26
CA LEU A 428 11.66 13.38 -0.62
C LEU A 428 12.75 13.87 -1.57
N ASP A 429 12.54 13.72 -2.88
CA ASP A 429 13.43 14.26 -3.90
C ASP A 429 13.31 15.77 -4.09
N ARG A 430 12.31 16.42 -3.49
CA ARG A 430 12.26 17.89 -3.37
C ARG A 430 13.18 18.41 -2.27
N GLU A 431 13.32 17.65 -1.19
CA GLU A 431 14.12 18.01 -0.01
C GLU A 431 15.17 16.91 0.33
N PRO A 432 16.01 16.49 -0.64
CA PRO A 432 16.88 15.32 -0.47
C PRO A 432 17.96 15.60 0.58
N SER A 433 18.50 16.82 0.63
CA SER A 433 19.53 17.21 1.62
C SER A 433 19.03 17.11 3.06
N GLU A 434 17.81 17.58 3.34
CA GLU A 434 17.20 17.49 4.67
C GLU A 434 16.91 16.02 5.04
N THR A 435 16.41 15.26 4.07
CA THR A 435 16.14 13.82 4.23
C THR A 435 17.42 13.05 4.56
N ILE A 436 18.48 13.25 3.78
CA ILE A 436 19.77 12.58 4.01
C ILE A 436 20.40 13.01 5.34
N ARG A 437 20.26 14.29 5.75
CA ARG A 437 20.71 14.72 7.09
C ARG A 437 19.93 14.05 8.21
N TRP A 438 18.63 13.81 8.05
CA TRP A 438 17.87 13.00 9.00
C TRP A 438 18.33 11.54 9.03
N VAL A 439 18.56 10.91 7.87
CA VAL A 439 19.13 9.56 7.78
C VAL A 439 20.47 9.47 8.51
N GLN A 440 21.34 10.46 8.36
CA GLN A 440 22.62 10.54 9.08
C GLN A 440 22.42 10.65 10.59
N ARG A 441 21.44 11.41 11.08
CA ARG A 441 21.13 11.47 12.52
C ARG A 441 20.62 10.13 13.04
N VAL A 442 19.66 9.51 12.35
CA VAL A 442 19.13 8.18 12.69
C VAL A 442 20.26 7.15 12.78
N THR A 443 21.11 7.09 11.76
CA THR A 443 22.17 6.07 11.67
C THR A 443 23.36 6.31 12.58
N SER A 444 23.66 7.57 12.93
CA SER A 444 24.71 7.89 13.89
C SER A 444 24.24 7.67 15.33
N ARG A 445 23.03 8.10 15.68
CA ARG A 445 22.47 7.92 17.03
C ARG A 445 22.06 6.48 17.32
N PHE A 446 21.50 5.78 16.34
CA PHE A 446 20.99 4.41 16.48
C PHE A 446 21.85 3.41 15.70
N SER A 447 23.17 3.58 15.79
CA SER A 447 24.16 2.85 15.00
C SER A 447 24.17 1.34 15.25
N ASP A 448 23.72 0.90 16.43
CA ASP A 448 23.70 -0.50 16.84
C ASP A 448 22.37 -1.21 16.57
N MET A 449 21.46 -0.58 15.81
CA MET A 449 20.18 -1.20 15.41
C MET A 449 20.40 -2.57 14.75
N LYS A 450 19.51 -3.51 15.05
CA LYS A 450 19.53 -4.89 14.51
C LYS A 450 18.26 -5.23 13.73
N ARG A 451 17.26 -4.36 13.80
CA ARG A 451 15.92 -4.58 13.27
C ARG A 451 15.26 -3.26 12.89
N VAL A 452 14.51 -3.30 11.80
CA VAL A 452 13.57 -2.26 11.40
C VAL A 452 12.16 -2.85 11.36
N ILE A 453 11.20 -2.17 11.98
CA ILE A 453 9.77 -2.51 11.99
C ILE A 453 9.04 -1.38 11.26
N PRO A 454 8.81 -1.51 9.94
CA PRO A 454 8.05 -0.51 9.19
C PRO A 454 6.54 -0.66 9.48
N CYS A 455 5.74 0.38 9.23
CA CYS A 455 4.29 0.29 9.42
C CYS A 455 3.56 -0.34 8.21
N HIS A 456 4.29 -0.65 7.14
CA HIS A 456 3.77 -1.24 5.90
C HIS A 456 4.59 -2.43 5.41
N LEU A 457 3.94 -3.35 4.69
CA LEU A 457 4.55 -4.52 4.05
C LEU A 457 5.21 -5.47 5.07
N ASN A 458 6.45 -5.92 4.83
CA ASN A 458 7.12 -6.88 5.72
C ASN A 458 7.19 -6.37 7.17
N ASN A 459 7.15 -7.31 8.10
CA ASN A 459 7.32 -7.08 9.53
C ASN A 459 8.70 -7.59 9.99
N ASN A 460 9.18 -7.15 11.16
CA ASN A 460 10.38 -7.69 11.83
C ASN A 460 11.62 -7.84 10.91
N VAL A 461 12.00 -6.77 10.19
CA VAL A 461 13.07 -6.84 9.19
C VAL A 461 14.43 -6.78 9.88
N LYS A 462 15.26 -7.82 9.73
CA LYS A 462 16.66 -7.79 10.19
C LYS A 462 17.45 -6.81 9.32
N ALA A 463 17.96 -5.74 9.93
CA ALA A 463 18.68 -4.69 9.24
C ALA A 463 19.58 -3.90 10.19
N SER A 464 20.71 -3.44 9.67
CA SER A 464 21.66 -2.55 10.33
C SER A 464 21.41 -1.08 9.99
N ALA A 465 22.10 -0.18 10.68
CA ALA A 465 22.12 1.25 10.32
C ALA A 465 22.63 1.49 8.88
N SER A 466 23.53 0.63 8.38
CA SER A 466 24.02 0.70 7.00
C SER A 466 22.92 0.33 6.01
N ASP A 467 22.16 -0.75 6.28
CA ASP A 467 21.03 -1.15 5.45
C ASP A 467 19.94 -0.08 5.42
N PHE A 468 19.65 0.54 6.57
CA PHE A 468 18.73 1.67 6.66
C PHE A 468 19.21 2.86 5.83
N SER A 469 20.50 3.21 5.91
CA SER A 469 21.06 4.30 5.10
C SER A 469 20.95 4.02 3.59
N GLN A 470 21.29 2.81 3.16
CA GLN A 470 21.27 2.39 1.76
C GLN A 470 19.86 2.42 1.17
N ALA A 471 18.81 2.26 1.99
CA ALA A 471 17.42 2.38 1.55
C ALA A 471 17.11 3.73 0.86
N PHE A 472 17.89 4.78 1.17
CA PHE A 472 17.74 6.13 0.63
C PHE A 472 18.75 6.49 -0.46
N ASP A 473 19.54 5.53 -0.97
CA ASP A 473 20.60 5.80 -1.96
C ASP A 473 20.09 6.51 -3.21
N ALA A 474 18.87 6.24 -3.64
CA ALA A 474 18.24 6.91 -4.77
C ALA A 474 18.27 8.45 -4.64
N LEU A 475 18.06 8.99 -3.42
CA LEU A 475 18.08 10.43 -3.14
C LEU A 475 19.50 11.02 -3.15
N ARG A 476 20.54 10.18 -3.19
CA ARG A 476 21.96 10.59 -3.30
C ARG A 476 22.44 10.63 -4.74
N SER A 477 21.56 10.41 -5.72
CA SER A 477 21.93 10.44 -7.14
C SER A 477 22.40 11.84 -7.56
N THR A 478 23.48 11.86 -8.33
CA THR A 478 24.06 13.07 -8.94
C THR A 478 24.43 12.76 -10.37
N SER A 479 24.55 13.75 -11.26
CA SER A 479 24.83 13.54 -12.70
C SER A 479 25.98 12.55 -13.01
N ASN A 480 26.96 12.44 -12.12
CA ASN A 480 28.14 11.58 -12.29
C ASN A 480 28.03 10.22 -11.57
N ASN A 481 26.99 10.00 -10.75
CA ASN A 481 26.77 8.80 -9.94
C ASN A 481 25.27 8.58 -9.72
N MET A 482 24.64 7.97 -10.71
CA MET A 482 23.23 7.58 -10.67
C MET A 482 23.03 6.38 -9.74
N LYS A 483 22.06 6.45 -8.83
CA LYS A 483 21.67 5.31 -7.98
C LYS A 483 20.32 4.76 -8.44
N ALA A 484 20.18 3.44 -8.35
CA ALA A 484 18.96 2.77 -8.77
C ALA A 484 17.79 3.11 -7.83
N GLN A 485 16.63 3.42 -8.42
CA GLN A 485 15.36 3.59 -7.70
C GLN A 485 14.73 2.25 -7.26
N ARG A 486 15.30 1.13 -7.75
CA ARG A 486 14.83 -0.27 -7.69
C ARG A 486 13.85 -0.72 -8.78
N PRO A 487 12.60 -0.19 -8.90
CA PRO A 487 11.75 -0.60 -10.02
C PRO A 487 12.39 -0.29 -11.37
N LEU A 488 11.96 -1.00 -12.41
CA LEU A 488 12.43 -0.75 -13.76
C LEU A 488 11.99 0.64 -14.26
N ALA A 489 12.73 1.20 -15.22
CA ALA A 489 12.47 2.56 -15.71
C ALA A 489 11.05 2.70 -16.29
N ASP A 490 10.59 1.71 -17.06
CA ASP A 490 9.23 1.67 -17.64
C ASP A 490 8.14 1.74 -16.56
N ASP A 491 8.39 1.13 -15.40
CA ASP A 491 7.46 1.11 -14.26
C ASP A 491 7.46 2.43 -13.48
N LEU A 492 8.54 3.20 -13.56
CA LEU A 492 8.64 4.53 -12.97
C LEU A 492 8.09 5.63 -13.88
N ALA A 493 7.87 5.34 -15.17
CA ALA A 493 7.45 6.33 -16.18
C ALA A 493 6.17 7.07 -15.79
N LEU A 494 5.18 6.37 -15.24
CA LEU A 494 3.96 7.01 -14.74
C LEU A 494 4.27 8.02 -13.63
N LEU A 495 4.99 7.57 -12.58
CA LEU A 495 5.33 8.42 -11.45
C LEU A 495 6.11 9.65 -11.91
N GLN A 496 6.99 9.47 -12.90
CA GLN A 496 7.73 10.56 -13.50
C GLN A 496 6.83 11.57 -14.22
N ARG A 497 5.91 11.10 -15.06
CA ARG A 497 4.95 11.97 -15.76
C ARG A 497 4.05 12.72 -14.79
N VAL A 498 3.62 12.06 -13.71
CA VAL A 498 2.88 12.72 -12.62
C VAL A 498 3.75 13.80 -11.97
N SER A 499 5.01 13.49 -11.62
CA SER A 499 5.95 14.47 -11.06
C SER A 499 6.10 15.71 -11.95
N ASP A 500 6.28 15.50 -13.25
CA ASP A 500 6.42 16.56 -14.26
C ASP A 500 5.15 17.41 -14.36
N GLY A 501 3.98 16.77 -14.50
CA GLY A 501 2.70 17.47 -14.58
C GLY A 501 2.43 18.33 -13.35
N LEU A 502 2.67 17.78 -12.15
CA LEU A 502 2.48 18.51 -10.89
C LEU A 502 3.47 19.65 -10.71
N THR A 503 4.70 19.49 -11.20
CA THR A 503 5.71 20.56 -11.19
C THR A 503 5.31 21.68 -12.14
N ASN A 504 4.86 21.36 -13.35
CA ASN A 504 4.39 22.33 -14.34
C ASN A 504 3.15 23.11 -13.87
N LEU A 505 2.25 22.45 -13.13
CA LEU A 505 1.09 23.10 -12.50
C LEU A 505 1.44 23.88 -11.22
N GLY A 506 2.70 23.87 -10.77
CA GLY A 506 3.15 24.56 -9.56
C GLY A 506 2.66 23.95 -8.24
N VAL A 507 2.06 22.75 -8.28
CA VAL A 507 1.52 22.04 -7.11
C VAL A 507 2.64 21.56 -6.19
N ILE A 508 3.76 21.11 -6.79
CA ILE A 508 4.97 20.68 -6.07
C ILE A 508 6.21 21.38 -6.63
N ALA A 509 7.28 21.41 -5.86
CA ALA A 509 8.57 21.91 -6.33
C ALA A 509 9.21 20.93 -7.34
N PRO A 510 10.09 21.42 -8.24
CA PRO A 510 10.92 20.55 -9.07
C PRO A 510 11.76 19.60 -8.22
N SER A 511 12.08 18.43 -8.79
CA SER A 511 13.02 17.50 -8.16
C SER A 511 14.41 18.16 -8.02
N SER A 512 15.02 17.98 -6.86
CA SER A 512 16.41 18.35 -6.58
C SER A 512 17.37 17.18 -6.73
N VAL A 513 16.87 16.01 -7.14
CA VAL A 513 17.68 14.80 -7.40
C VAL A 513 17.89 14.68 -8.89
N CYS A 514 19.15 14.59 -9.32
CA CYS A 514 19.49 14.23 -10.68
C CYS A 514 19.61 12.72 -10.74
N ASP A 515 18.60 12.02 -11.26
CA ASP A 515 18.62 10.56 -11.44
C ASP A 515 18.61 10.15 -12.92
N GLY A 516 19.00 11.08 -13.81
CA GLY A 516 19.17 10.85 -15.24
C GLY A 516 17.85 10.64 -15.99
N GLU A 517 16.75 10.53 -15.24
CA GLU A 517 15.38 10.45 -15.71
C GLU A 517 15.16 9.42 -16.83
N PRO A 518 15.72 8.19 -16.75
CA PRO A 518 15.52 7.18 -17.79
C PRO A 518 14.03 6.90 -18.01
N ALA A 519 13.20 7.02 -16.98
CA ALA A 519 11.75 6.88 -17.05
C ALA A 519 11.07 7.84 -18.05
N ARG A 520 11.68 8.98 -18.42
CA ARG A 520 11.15 9.91 -19.44
C ARG A 520 11.25 9.35 -20.87
N SER A 521 12.14 8.40 -21.11
CA SER A 521 12.29 7.74 -22.42
C SER A 521 11.47 6.46 -22.58
N PHE A 522 10.64 6.11 -21.59
CA PHE A 522 9.83 4.89 -21.59
C PHE A 522 8.36 5.18 -21.19
N GLY A 523 7.43 4.25 -21.49
CA GLY A 523 6.04 4.29 -20.97
C GLY A 523 4.96 3.73 -21.90
N LEU A 524 3.92 3.13 -21.30
CA LEU A 524 2.79 2.50 -22.00
C LEU A 524 1.96 3.48 -22.85
N LEU A 525 1.78 4.73 -22.39
CA LEU A 525 0.96 5.73 -23.08
C LEU A 525 1.58 6.26 -24.38
N ASP A 526 2.88 6.10 -24.59
CA ASP A 526 3.51 6.42 -25.89
C ASP A 526 3.18 5.36 -26.95
N ARG A 527 2.66 4.20 -26.54
CA ARG A 527 2.04 3.21 -27.44
C ARG A 527 0.58 3.55 -27.76
N PHE A 528 -0.10 4.30 -26.87
CA PHE A 528 -1.46 4.78 -27.09
C PHE A 528 -1.52 6.01 -28.01
N SER A 529 -0.49 6.89 -28.03
CA SER A 529 -0.45 8.00 -29.00
C SER A 529 -0.11 7.57 -30.44
N LYS A 530 0.20 6.28 -30.65
CA LYS A 530 0.49 5.67 -31.95
C LYS A 530 -0.62 4.76 -32.47
N ARG A 531 -1.82 4.77 -31.86
CA ARG A 531 -3.01 4.09 -32.39
C ARG A 531 -4.09 5.08 -32.75
#